data_AF-A0A520WCL5-F1
#
_entry.id   AF-A0A520WCL5-F1
#
_cell.length_a   1.000
_cell.length_b   1.000
_cell.length_c   1.000
_cell.angle_alpha   90.00
_cell.angle_beta   90.00
_cell.angle_gamma   90.00
#
_symmetry.space_group_name_H-M   'P 1'
#
loop_
_entity.id
_entity.type
_entity.pdbx_description
1 polymer ?
#
loop_
_entity_poly.entity_id
_entity_poly.type
_entity_poly.pdbx_seq_one_letter_code
_entity_poly.pdbx_strand_id
1 'polypeptide(L)'
;MYKMKSIRIYSIVLILFVGCIDLSEDNVQKNSTLPIQTSFKVEDFSSAEECAVCHPQYYAEWSSSMHAYSIVDPVWLKQQNMQQAHSAVKGIEIGDFCVQCHSPVAGLTNLIENHLELTSDDINSLPAQAKEGVTCDACHLTTHLPSPTNISIVNHDYETIDFKLYSSDTRYGTLDNPVDNDFHKSVYNSDYDKSEFCQNCHNLTVDNRDAEITQFEWEGTSFQAMGVECQTCHMPLYSGKAAVTGPDRDNLHRHFFPGIDEALIDFPGKAEHRLALEDLLLTSAEINLFESPPDTIYSDTDWDAKFIISNNTGHNFPSGTSFPRQLWLEVFAVINDDTLLASGSLDARGDLYDFYIDPDRITDPQLNIFNTILYNAEGDSGLLKVSVENMVKMVSNTLPVSGSKIVDYSIPIPPNVNGQLELTARLRFRSLPPFYLRHLGLESLIDNVNIFDIDAISKTIYVSSN
;
A
#
# COMPACT_ATOMS: atom_id res chain seq x y z
N MET A 1 -47.67 22.99 80.31
CA MET A 1 -47.85 21.52 80.42
C MET A 1 -48.58 21.03 79.17
N TYR A 2 -47.86 20.37 78.26
CA TYR A 2 -48.26 19.16 77.52
C TYR A 2 -47.10 18.84 76.57
N LYS A 3 -46.40 17.72 76.83
CA LYS A 3 -45.25 17.24 76.05
C LYS A 3 -45.75 16.75 74.68
N MET A 4 -45.35 17.41 73.60
CA MET A 4 -45.48 16.87 72.24
C MET A 4 -44.53 15.67 72.08
N LYS A 5 -45.09 14.48 71.88
CA LYS A 5 -44.35 13.29 71.48
C LYS A 5 -44.02 13.40 69.99
N SER A 6 -42.73 13.37 69.65
CA SER A 6 -42.26 13.19 68.28
C SER A 6 -42.56 11.75 67.84
N ILE A 7 -43.35 11.60 66.78
CA ILE A 7 -43.60 10.32 66.11
C ILE A 7 -42.54 10.20 65.00
N ARG A 8 -41.61 9.26 65.15
CA ARG A 8 -40.69 8.85 64.08
C ARG A 8 -41.42 7.83 63.21
N ILE A 9 -41.74 8.21 61.97
CA ILE A 9 -42.23 7.29 60.93
C ILE A 9 -40.99 6.65 60.30
N TYR A 10 -40.76 5.37 60.56
CA TYR A 10 -39.77 4.57 59.83
C TYR A 10 -40.40 4.15 58.51
N SER A 11 -39.89 4.68 57.39
CA SER A 11 -40.26 4.21 56.05
C SER A 11 -39.57 2.87 55.81
N ILE A 12 -40.35 1.79 55.80
CA ILE A 12 -39.89 0.46 55.40
C ILE A 12 -39.87 0.46 53.87
N VAL A 13 -38.66 0.52 53.29
CA VAL A 13 -38.45 0.32 51.85
C VAL A 13 -38.50 -1.19 51.60
N LEU A 14 -39.61 -1.65 51.01
CA LEU A 14 -39.77 -3.01 50.52
C LEU A 14 -39.04 -3.13 49.16
N ILE A 15 -37.83 -3.69 49.17
CA ILE A 15 -37.08 -3.99 47.94
C ILE A 15 -37.70 -5.24 47.30
N LEU A 16 -38.51 -5.05 46.27
CA LEU A 16 -38.95 -6.10 45.36
C LEU A 16 -37.77 -6.48 44.46
N PHE A 17 -37.12 -7.61 44.73
CA PHE A 17 -36.24 -8.26 43.77
C PHE A 17 -37.11 -8.85 42.66
N VAL A 18 -37.25 -8.12 41.56
CA VAL A 18 -37.68 -8.69 40.29
C VAL A 18 -36.49 -9.51 39.78
N GLY A 19 -36.53 -10.82 39.99
CA GLY A 19 -35.62 -11.73 39.31
C GLY A 19 -35.95 -11.72 37.83
N CYS A 20 -35.04 -11.20 37.00
CA CYS A 20 -35.02 -11.57 35.59
C CYS A 20 -34.77 -13.08 35.54
N ILE A 21 -35.78 -13.81 35.08
CA ILE A 21 -35.59 -15.18 34.62
C ILE A 21 -34.78 -15.04 33.33
N ASP A 22 -33.51 -15.41 33.44
CA ASP A 22 -32.62 -15.56 32.29
C ASP A 22 -33.13 -16.75 31.48
N LEU A 23 -33.92 -16.47 30.44
CA LEU A 23 -34.21 -17.44 29.39
C LEU A 23 -33.10 -17.37 28.34
N SER A 24 -31.84 -17.52 28.78
CA SER A 24 -30.78 -18.03 27.93
C SER A 24 -30.90 -19.55 27.96
N GLU A 25 -31.85 -20.10 27.20
CA GLU A 25 -31.79 -21.51 26.86
C GLU A 25 -30.49 -21.74 26.07
N ASP A 26 -29.65 -22.56 26.69
CA ASP A 26 -28.45 -23.18 26.17
C ASP A 26 -28.55 -23.50 24.68
N ASN A 27 -27.94 -22.64 23.86
CA ASN A 27 -27.28 -23.12 22.66
C ASN A 27 -25.80 -22.75 22.82
N VAL A 28 -25.09 -23.63 23.52
CA VAL A 28 -23.64 -23.67 23.57
C VAL A 28 -23.13 -23.58 22.14
N GLN A 29 -22.78 -22.36 21.74
CA GLN A 29 -21.93 -22.09 20.59
C GLN A 29 -20.69 -22.93 20.83
N LYS A 30 -20.58 -24.04 20.09
CA LYS A 30 -19.36 -24.84 20.06
C LYS A 30 -18.23 -23.87 19.76
N ASN A 31 -17.40 -23.60 20.76
CA ASN A 31 -16.04 -23.13 20.59
C ASN A 31 -15.27 -24.23 19.86
N SER A 32 -15.56 -24.44 18.58
CA SER A 32 -14.58 -25.01 17.67
C SER A 32 -13.66 -23.86 17.32
N THR A 33 -12.53 -23.77 18.03
CA THR A 33 -11.38 -23.02 17.52
C THR A 33 -11.19 -23.43 16.07
N LEU A 34 -11.18 -22.46 15.15
CA LEU A 34 -10.98 -22.77 13.74
C LEU A 34 -9.64 -23.52 13.59
N PRO A 35 -9.52 -24.45 12.64
CA PRO A 35 -8.29 -25.21 12.47
C PRO A 35 -7.19 -24.38 11.80
N ILE A 36 -5.93 -24.77 11.99
CA ILE A 36 -4.74 -24.22 11.29
C ILE A 36 -3.90 -25.42 10.82
N GLN A 37 -3.43 -25.36 9.56
CA GLN A 37 -2.57 -26.36 8.93
C GLN A 37 -1.13 -25.85 8.85
N THR A 38 -0.15 -26.75 8.98
CA THR A 38 1.28 -26.40 9.04
C THR A 38 2.11 -26.95 7.88
N SER A 39 1.48 -27.63 6.91
CA SER A 39 2.14 -28.21 5.73
C SER A 39 1.11 -28.36 4.63
N PHE A 40 1.46 -27.96 3.41
CA PHE A 40 0.52 -27.90 2.29
C PHE A 40 1.05 -28.66 1.07
N LYS A 41 0.12 -29.06 0.21
CA LYS A 41 0.40 -29.52 -1.16
C LYS A 41 -0.36 -28.64 -2.14
N VAL A 42 0.02 -28.71 -3.41
CA VAL A 42 -0.65 -27.91 -4.46
C VAL A 42 -2.14 -28.21 -4.53
N GLU A 43 -2.52 -29.48 -4.33
CA GLU A 43 -3.92 -29.93 -4.39
C GLU A 43 -4.77 -29.45 -3.19
N ASP A 44 -4.15 -28.83 -2.18
CA ASP A 44 -4.88 -28.17 -1.09
C ASP A 44 -5.50 -26.83 -1.53
N PHE A 45 -5.11 -26.32 -2.69
CA PHE A 45 -5.56 -25.05 -3.26
C PHE A 45 -6.32 -25.30 -4.57
N SER A 46 -7.39 -24.53 -4.76
CA SER A 46 -8.14 -24.46 -6.02
C SER A 46 -7.56 -23.36 -6.90
N SER A 47 -7.57 -23.56 -8.21
CA SER A 47 -7.24 -22.49 -9.16
C SER A 47 -8.32 -21.41 -9.16
N ALA A 48 -7.93 -20.16 -9.33
CA ALA A 48 -8.86 -19.04 -9.49
C ALA A 48 -9.80 -19.22 -10.70
N GLU A 49 -9.38 -19.95 -11.73
CA GLU A 49 -10.23 -20.29 -12.88
C GLU A 49 -11.45 -21.14 -12.49
N GLU A 50 -11.30 -22.00 -11.47
CA GLU A 50 -12.42 -22.78 -10.93
C GLU A 50 -13.43 -21.86 -10.23
N CYS A 51 -12.93 -20.86 -9.50
CA CYS A 51 -13.76 -19.84 -8.86
C CYS A 51 -14.51 -18.98 -9.89
N ALA A 52 -13.89 -18.68 -11.04
CA ALA A 52 -14.43 -17.81 -12.08
C ALA A 52 -15.77 -18.29 -12.65
N VAL A 53 -16.05 -19.59 -12.59
CA VAL A 53 -17.31 -20.19 -13.06
C VAL A 53 -18.51 -19.61 -12.32
N CYS A 54 -18.39 -19.43 -11.01
CA CYS A 54 -19.45 -18.89 -10.15
C CYS A 54 -19.23 -17.42 -9.81
N HIS A 55 -17.98 -16.96 -9.77
CA HIS A 55 -17.54 -15.64 -9.33
C HIS A 55 -16.81 -14.86 -10.46
N PRO A 56 -17.40 -14.71 -11.66
CA PRO A 56 -16.70 -14.14 -12.82
C PRO A 56 -16.29 -12.68 -12.60
N GLN A 57 -17.06 -11.92 -11.83
CA GLN A 57 -16.74 -10.54 -11.49
C GLN A 57 -15.49 -10.46 -10.60
N TYR A 58 -15.46 -11.19 -9.48
CA TYR A 58 -14.30 -11.21 -8.60
C TYR A 58 -13.05 -11.72 -9.29
N TYR A 59 -13.18 -12.75 -10.14
CA TYR A 59 -12.06 -13.24 -10.95
C TYR A 59 -11.54 -12.16 -11.90
N ALA A 60 -12.42 -11.46 -12.62
CA ALA A 60 -11.99 -10.40 -13.55
C ALA A 60 -11.28 -9.24 -12.81
N GLU A 61 -11.78 -8.86 -11.63
CA GLU A 61 -11.16 -7.82 -10.80
C GLU A 61 -9.79 -8.29 -10.27
N TRP A 62 -9.73 -9.46 -9.64
CA TRP A 62 -8.50 -10.03 -9.09
C TRP A 62 -7.45 -10.30 -10.16
N SER A 63 -7.83 -10.89 -11.30
CA SER A 63 -6.92 -11.23 -12.40
C SER A 63 -6.27 -10.01 -13.05
N SER A 64 -6.80 -8.81 -12.78
CA SER A 64 -6.21 -7.54 -13.19
C SER A 64 -5.33 -6.86 -12.15
N SER A 65 -5.36 -7.35 -10.90
CA SER A 65 -4.70 -6.74 -9.76
C SER A 65 -3.22 -7.08 -9.67
N MET A 66 -2.51 -6.29 -8.86
CA MET A 66 -1.11 -6.56 -8.52
C MET A 66 -0.93 -7.85 -7.71
N HIS A 67 -1.99 -8.35 -7.05
CA HIS A 67 -1.99 -9.65 -6.37
C HIS A 67 -1.90 -10.83 -7.34
N ALA A 68 -2.60 -10.78 -8.48
CA ALA A 68 -2.47 -11.82 -9.51
C ALA A 68 -1.17 -11.68 -10.30
N TYR A 69 -0.66 -10.44 -10.44
CA TYR A 69 0.55 -10.12 -11.17
C TYR A 69 1.85 -10.40 -10.38
N SER A 70 1.76 -10.58 -9.06
CA SER A 70 2.88 -10.48 -8.11
C SER A 70 4.10 -11.36 -8.44
N ILE A 71 3.91 -12.59 -8.89
CA ILE A 71 5.01 -13.51 -9.26
C ILE A 71 5.45 -13.36 -10.71
N VAL A 72 4.59 -12.86 -11.59
CA VAL A 72 4.89 -12.67 -13.02
C VAL A 72 5.47 -11.29 -13.34
N ASP A 73 5.58 -10.41 -12.33
CA ASP A 73 6.20 -9.10 -12.45
C ASP A 73 7.69 -9.22 -12.82
N PRO A 74 8.14 -8.73 -14.00
CA PRO A 74 9.54 -8.77 -14.38
C PRO A 74 10.43 -7.93 -13.46
N VAL A 75 9.88 -6.90 -12.80
CA VAL A 75 10.65 -6.09 -11.84
C VAL A 75 10.95 -6.91 -10.59
N TRP A 76 9.93 -7.54 -9.99
CA TRP A 76 10.10 -8.52 -8.92
C TRP A 76 11.08 -9.63 -9.30
N LEU A 77 10.90 -10.27 -10.47
CA LEU A 77 11.75 -11.38 -10.90
C LEU A 77 13.24 -10.99 -10.97
N LYS A 78 13.53 -9.79 -11.50
CA LYS A 78 14.90 -9.26 -11.55
C LYS A 78 15.44 -8.97 -10.16
N GLN A 79 14.66 -8.33 -9.30
CA GLN A 79 15.07 -8.00 -7.93
C GLN A 79 15.33 -9.26 -7.11
N GLN A 80 14.44 -10.24 -7.16
CA GLN A 80 14.58 -11.47 -6.40
C GLN A 80 15.84 -12.24 -6.86
N ASN A 81 16.08 -12.40 -8.17
CA ASN A 81 17.29 -13.06 -8.67
C ASN A 81 18.58 -12.31 -8.25
N MET A 82 18.57 -10.97 -8.34
CA MET A 82 19.70 -10.16 -7.90
C MET A 82 19.98 -10.35 -6.41
N GLN A 83 18.93 -10.42 -5.61
CA GLN A 83 19.06 -10.54 -4.17
C GLN A 83 19.50 -11.95 -3.74
N GLN A 84 18.95 -12.99 -4.37
CA GLN A 84 19.42 -14.36 -4.21
C GLN A 84 20.91 -14.48 -4.55
N ALA A 85 21.34 -13.90 -5.68
CA ALA A 85 22.75 -13.90 -6.08
C ALA A 85 23.64 -13.11 -5.09
N HIS A 86 23.17 -11.96 -4.59
CA HIS A 86 23.88 -11.17 -3.60
C HIS A 86 24.11 -11.94 -2.29
N SER A 87 23.09 -12.64 -1.80
CA SER A 87 23.16 -13.49 -0.61
C SER A 87 24.05 -14.72 -0.82
N ALA A 88 23.95 -15.38 -1.97
CA ALA A 88 24.73 -16.57 -2.29
C ALA A 88 26.24 -16.31 -2.33
N VAL A 89 26.70 -15.14 -2.78
CA VAL A 89 28.13 -14.74 -2.73
C VAL A 89 28.66 -14.69 -1.28
N LYS A 90 27.79 -14.44 -0.29
CA LYS A 90 28.11 -14.46 1.14
C LYS A 90 27.90 -15.85 1.77
N GLY A 91 27.49 -16.84 1.00
CA GLY A 91 27.12 -18.17 1.49
C GLY A 91 25.81 -18.19 2.28
N ILE A 92 24.92 -17.23 2.03
CA ILE A 92 23.61 -17.12 2.67
C ILE A 92 22.53 -17.58 1.67
N GLU A 93 21.65 -18.46 2.13
CA GLU A 93 20.47 -18.92 1.39
C GLU A 93 19.23 -18.28 2.01
N ILE A 94 18.44 -17.56 1.21
CA ILE A 94 17.22 -16.86 1.66
C ILE A 94 15.93 -17.56 1.20
N GLY A 95 16.06 -18.62 0.40
CA GLY A 95 14.97 -19.52 0.00
C GLY A 95 13.74 -18.78 -0.52
N ASP A 96 12.57 -19.13 0.00
CA ASP A 96 11.27 -18.61 -0.40
C ASP A 96 10.95 -17.21 0.17
N PHE A 97 11.90 -16.48 0.76
CA PHE A 97 11.68 -15.15 1.35
C PHE A 97 10.83 -14.19 0.48
N CYS A 98 11.14 -14.10 -0.81
CA CYS A 98 10.38 -13.26 -1.73
C CYS A 98 9.08 -13.95 -2.19
N VAL A 99 9.12 -15.27 -2.34
CA VAL A 99 8.04 -16.10 -2.89
C VAL A 99 6.87 -16.20 -1.90
N GLN A 100 7.12 -16.25 -0.59
CA GLN A 100 6.07 -16.35 0.42
C GLN A 100 5.03 -15.22 0.34
N CYS A 101 5.41 -13.98 -0.04
CA CYS A 101 4.46 -12.89 -0.31
C CYS A 101 3.93 -12.92 -1.75
N HIS A 102 4.80 -13.19 -2.72
CA HIS A 102 4.48 -13.00 -4.15
C HIS A 102 3.81 -14.20 -4.82
N SER A 103 3.92 -15.39 -4.24
CA SER A 103 3.11 -16.57 -4.55
C SER A 103 3.03 -17.45 -3.29
N PRO A 104 2.10 -17.16 -2.37
CA PRO A 104 1.91 -17.92 -1.15
C PRO A 104 1.79 -19.43 -1.38
N VAL A 105 1.10 -19.84 -2.45
CA VAL A 105 0.96 -21.26 -2.80
C VAL A 105 2.31 -21.87 -3.17
N ALA A 106 3.13 -21.19 -3.97
CA ALA A 106 4.47 -21.70 -4.32
C ALA A 106 5.36 -21.85 -3.08
N GLY A 107 5.37 -20.85 -2.19
CA GLY A 107 6.16 -20.89 -0.95
C GLY A 107 5.68 -21.95 0.04
N LEU A 108 4.37 -22.05 0.28
CA LEU A 108 3.79 -23.04 1.22
C LEU A 108 3.99 -24.50 0.75
N THR A 109 4.24 -24.71 -0.53
CA THR A 109 4.41 -26.04 -1.14
C THR A 109 5.85 -26.32 -1.58
N ASN A 110 6.78 -25.38 -1.39
CA ASN A 110 8.19 -25.46 -1.80
C ASN A 110 8.35 -25.85 -3.28
N LEU A 111 7.55 -25.24 -4.17
CA LEU A 111 7.55 -25.59 -5.59
C LEU A 111 8.75 -25.05 -6.37
N ILE A 112 9.39 -23.99 -5.88
CA ILE A 112 10.53 -23.36 -6.53
C ILE A 112 11.80 -23.92 -5.90
N GLU A 113 12.51 -24.79 -6.63
CA GLU A 113 13.77 -25.40 -6.14
C GLU A 113 15.00 -24.52 -6.40
N ASN A 114 14.96 -23.71 -7.47
CA ASN A 114 16.08 -22.83 -7.86
C ASN A 114 15.63 -21.38 -7.92
N HIS A 115 15.91 -20.64 -6.85
CA HIS A 115 15.63 -19.20 -6.79
C HIS A 115 16.73 -18.35 -7.43
N LEU A 116 17.95 -18.85 -7.67
CA LEU A 116 19.04 -18.01 -8.16
C LEU A 116 18.85 -17.55 -9.61
N GLU A 117 18.29 -18.44 -10.43
CA GLU A 117 18.13 -18.23 -11.87
C GLU A 117 16.66 -18.37 -12.29
N LEU A 118 15.72 -17.95 -11.43
CA LEU A 118 14.30 -18.05 -11.71
C LEU A 118 13.96 -17.27 -13.00
N THR A 119 13.26 -17.92 -13.93
CA THR A 119 12.83 -17.30 -15.18
C THR A 119 11.31 -17.24 -15.28
N SER A 120 10.80 -16.42 -16.21
CA SER A 120 9.38 -16.42 -16.54
C SER A 120 8.90 -17.77 -17.07
N ASP A 121 9.77 -18.54 -17.75
CA ASP A 121 9.43 -19.87 -18.24
C ASP A 121 9.27 -20.87 -17.09
N ASP A 122 10.13 -20.79 -16.07
CA ASP A 122 10.00 -21.60 -14.85
C ASP A 122 8.67 -21.30 -14.15
N ILE A 123 8.34 -20.01 -13.97
CA ILE A 123 7.06 -19.58 -13.37
C ILE A 123 5.87 -20.08 -14.20
N ASN A 124 5.93 -19.96 -15.52
CA ASN A 124 4.85 -20.40 -16.41
C ASN A 124 4.65 -21.93 -16.40
N SER A 125 5.69 -22.68 -16.04
CA SER A 125 5.65 -24.15 -15.90
C SER A 125 5.05 -24.62 -14.57
N LEU A 126 4.88 -23.72 -13.59
CA LEU A 126 4.26 -24.03 -12.31
C LEU A 126 2.78 -24.42 -12.49
N PRO A 127 2.22 -25.22 -11.56
CA PRO A 127 0.78 -25.44 -11.47
C PRO A 127 0.00 -24.12 -11.42
N ALA A 128 -1.24 -24.14 -11.92
CA ALA A 128 -2.08 -22.94 -12.01
C ALA A 128 -2.14 -22.16 -10.68
N GLN A 129 -2.42 -22.87 -9.59
CA GLN A 129 -2.53 -22.30 -8.24
C GLN A 129 -1.30 -21.52 -7.79
N ALA A 130 -0.11 -21.87 -8.29
CA ALA A 130 1.16 -21.26 -7.91
C ALA A 130 1.58 -20.10 -8.84
N LYS A 131 1.22 -20.15 -10.13
CA LYS A 131 1.51 -19.03 -11.07
C LYS A 131 0.48 -17.92 -11.05
N GLU A 132 -0.64 -18.12 -10.34
CA GLU A 132 -1.68 -17.12 -10.09
C GLU A 132 -1.27 -16.04 -9.06
N GLY A 133 -0.05 -16.07 -8.54
CA GLY A 133 0.40 -15.10 -7.53
C GLY A 133 -0.34 -15.28 -6.20
N VAL A 134 -0.86 -14.20 -5.63
CA VAL A 134 -1.74 -14.24 -4.45
C VAL A 134 -3.16 -14.59 -4.90
N THR A 135 -3.41 -15.89 -5.09
CA THR A 135 -4.70 -16.44 -5.58
C THR A 135 -5.82 -16.39 -4.53
N CYS A 136 -7.06 -16.70 -4.94
CA CYS A 136 -8.26 -16.64 -4.10
C CYS A 136 -8.10 -17.44 -2.80
N ASP A 137 -7.56 -18.66 -2.88
CA ASP A 137 -7.40 -19.55 -1.73
C ASP A 137 -6.28 -19.11 -0.78
N ALA A 138 -5.31 -18.30 -1.24
CA ALA A 138 -4.31 -17.71 -0.36
C ALA A 138 -4.95 -16.75 0.65
N CYS A 139 -6.09 -16.12 0.30
CA CYS A 139 -6.87 -15.30 1.22
C CYS A 139 -8.00 -16.10 1.87
N HIS A 140 -8.85 -16.76 1.08
CA HIS A 140 -10.13 -17.33 1.52
C HIS A 140 -10.06 -18.66 2.29
N LEU A 141 -8.86 -19.23 2.45
CA LEU A 141 -8.59 -20.33 3.39
C LEU A 141 -8.10 -19.83 4.77
N THR A 142 -7.94 -18.53 4.96
CA THR A 142 -7.47 -17.95 6.21
C THR A 142 -8.51 -18.10 7.31
N THR A 143 -8.11 -18.69 8.44
CA THR A 143 -8.96 -18.98 9.58
C THR A 143 -8.77 -18.02 10.74
N HIS A 144 -7.62 -17.36 10.85
CA HIS A 144 -7.30 -16.41 11.92
C HIS A 144 -6.48 -15.25 11.37
N LEU A 145 -6.46 -14.13 12.09
CA LEU A 145 -5.51 -13.07 11.83
C LEU A 145 -4.06 -13.59 11.90
N PRO A 146 -3.24 -13.32 10.88
CA PRO A 146 -1.84 -13.68 10.90
C PRO A 146 -1.04 -12.70 11.78
N SER A 147 0.22 -13.01 12.07
CA SER A 147 1.16 -12.08 12.69
C SER A 147 1.89 -11.24 11.62
N PRO A 148 2.39 -10.03 11.94
CA PRO A 148 3.27 -9.29 11.03
C PRO A 148 4.57 -10.05 10.81
N THR A 149 5.17 -9.87 9.63
CA THR A 149 6.38 -10.57 9.23
C THR A 149 7.62 -9.93 9.84
N ASN A 150 8.49 -10.77 10.40
CA ASN A 150 9.76 -10.36 10.97
C ASN A 150 10.82 -11.38 10.58
N ILE A 151 11.72 -11.01 9.68
CA ILE A 151 12.85 -11.87 9.31
C ILE A 151 14.03 -11.62 10.25
N SER A 152 14.91 -12.60 10.40
CA SER A 152 16.16 -12.43 11.13
C SER A 152 17.37 -12.74 10.26
N ILE A 153 18.13 -11.70 9.94
CA ILE A 153 19.42 -11.85 9.24
C ILE A 153 20.43 -12.51 10.18
N VAL A 154 20.37 -12.25 11.48
CA VAL A 154 21.33 -12.81 12.46
C VAL A 154 21.15 -14.32 12.59
N ASN A 155 19.90 -14.79 12.55
CA ASN A 155 19.58 -16.22 12.72
C ASN A 155 19.42 -16.96 11.38
N HIS A 156 19.57 -16.27 10.25
CA HIS A 156 19.26 -16.78 8.91
C HIS A 156 17.83 -17.31 8.79
N ASP A 157 16.86 -16.59 9.36
CA ASP A 157 15.45 -16.93 9.37
C ASP A 157 14.67 -15.97 8.47
N TYR A 158 14.45 -16.37 7.22
CA TYR A 158 13.88 -15.50 6.18
C TYR A 158 12.44 -15.86 5.80
N GLU A 159 12.05 -17.13 5.98
CA GLU A 159 10.73 -17.65 5.61
C GLU A 159 9.77 -17.60 6.81
N THR A 160 9.43 -16.39 7.25
CA THR A 160 8.74 -16.15 8.53
C THR A 160 7.28 -15.73 8.41
N ILE A 161 6.69 -15.72 7.21
CA ILE A 161 5.27 -15.36 7.07
C ILE A 161 4.37 -16.32 7.84
N ASP A 162 3.49 -15.74 8.65
CA ASP A 162 2.54 -16.48 9.48
C ASP A 162 1.23 -16.76 8.74
N PHE A 163 1.22 -17.75 7.86
CA PHE A 163 0.00 -18.19 7.19
C PHE A 163 -0.93 -18.98 8.14
N LYS A 164 -2.10 -18.40 8.45
CA LYS A 164 -3.16 -19.04 9.26
C LYS A 164 -4.21 -19.72 8.38
N LEU A 165 -3.79 -20.64 7.52
CA LEU A 165 -4.67 -21.30 6.55
C LEU A 165 -5.14 -22.68 7.01
N TYR A 166 -6.27 -23.13 6.48
CA TYR A 166 -6.71 -24.52 6.59
C TYR A 166 -7.35 -25.02 5.31
N SER A 167 -6.73 -26.02 4.68
CA SER A 167 -7.27 -26.68 3.48
C SER A 167 -8.56 -27.44 3.80
N SER A 168 -9.66 -27.03 3.18
CA SER A 168 -10.96 -27.71 3.28
C SER A 168 -11.87 -27.29 2.13
N ASP A 169 -13.09 -27.83 2.11
CA ASP A 169 -14.18 -27.37 1.25
C ASP A 169 -14.82 -26.06 1.75
N THR A 170 -14.28 -25.44 2.80
CA THR A 170 -14.82 -24.20 3.38
C THR A 170 -14.04 -22.99 2.89
N ARG A 171 -14.75 -21.92 2.55
CA ARG A 171 -14.20 -20.60 2.23
C ARG A 171 -14.76 -19.57 3.20
N TYR A 172 -13.89 -18.69 3.70
CA TYR A 172 -14.25 -17.68 4.68
C TYR A 172 -14.37 -16.29 4.06
N GLY A 173 -15.16 -15.40 4.65
CA GLY A 173 -15.33 -14.04 4.15
C GLY A 173 -16.20 -13.17 5.06
N THR A 174 -16.51 -11.96 4.59
CA THR A 174 -17.24 -10.94 5.36
C THR A 174 -18.76 -11.09 5.33
N LEU A 175 -19.31 -11.96 4.46
CA LEU A 175 -20.76 -12.16 4.35
C LEU A 175 -21.29 -13.00 5.52
N ASP A 176 -22.11 -12.39 6.37
CA ASP A 176 -22.75 -13.01 7.55
C ASP A 176 -23.95 -13.92 7.23
N ASN A 177 -24.43 -13.86 5.99
CA ASN A 177 -25.58 -14.60 5.46
C ASN A 177 -25.21 -15.42 4.19
N PRO A 178 -24.21 -16.31 4.27
CA PRO A 178 -23.82 -17.14 3.13
C PRO A 178 -25.01 -17.98 2.65
N VAL A 179 -25.07 -18.22 1.33
CA VAL A 179 -26.11 -19.06 0.72
C VAL A 179 -25.50 -20.43 0.44
N ASP A 180 -26.18 -21.47 0.91
CA ASP A 180 -25.77 -22.86 0.69
C ASP A 180 -25.70 -23.20 -0.80
N ASN A 181 -24.70 -24.00 -1.16
CA ASN A 181 -24.46 -24.50 -2.52
C ASN A 181 -23.71 -25.84 -2.46
N ASP A 182 -23.59 -26.52 -3.61
CA ASP A 182 -22.98 -27.86 -3.70
C ASP A 182 -21.47 -27.86 -3.98
N PHE A 183 -20.83 -26.69 -4.16
CA PHE A 183 -19.42 -26.59 -4.54
C PHE A 183 -18.49 -26.42 -3.34
N HIS A 184 -18.79 -25.45 -2.48
CA HIS A 184 -18.00 -25.19 -1.27
C HIS A 184 -18.90 -24.63 -0.17
N LYS A 185 -18.52 -24.89 1.08
CA LYS A 185 -19.15 -24.26 2.24
C LYS A 185 -18.65 -22.81 2.36
N SER A 186 -19.53 -21.88 2.67
CA SER A 186 -19.16 -20.48 2.94
C SER A 186 -19.41 -20.16 4.41
N VAL A 187 -18.43 -19.56 5.09
CA VAL A 187 -18.51 -19.24 6.52
C VAL A 187 -18.10 -17.79 6.75
N TYR A 188 -18.94 -17.06 7.47
CA TYR A 188 -18.59 -15.73 7.96
C TYR A 188 -17.39 -15.80 8.91
N ASN A 189 -16.42 -14.92 8.70
CA ASN A 189 -15.34 -14.70 9.63
C ASN A 189 -15.12 -13.19 9.82
N SER A 190 -15.30 -12.73 11.05
CA SER A 190 -15.14 -11.32 11.43
C SER A 190 -13.71 -10.79 11.27
N ASP A 191 -12.72 -11.67 11.11
CA ASP A 191 -11.34 -11.26 10.90
C ASP A 191 -11.07 -10.75 9.47
N TYR A 192 -11.96 -11.02 8.50
CA TYR A 192 -11.79 -10.58 7.11
C TYR A 192 -12.07 -9.09 6.91
N ASP A 193 -12.67 -8.42 7.90
CA ASP A 193 -12.97 -6.99 7.89
C ASP A 193 -12.07 -6.22 8.86
N LYS A 194 -10.81 -6.66 8.97
CA LYS A 194 -9.77 -6.05 9.82
C LYS A 194 -8.50 -5.85 9.03
N SER A 195 -7.80 -4.74 9.24
CA SER A 195 -6.54 -4.43 8.56
C SER A 195 -5.42 -5.41 8.91
N GLU A 196 -5.46 -6.02 10.10
CA GLU A 196 -4.55 -7.08 10.52
C GLU A 196 -4.61 -8.31 9.60
N PHE A 197 -5.68 -8.49 8.82
CA PHE A 197 -5.76 -9.55 7.81
C PHE A 197 -4.65 -9.46 6.76
N CYS A 198 -4.20 -8.24 6.45
CA CYS A 198 -3.22 -7.95 5.41
C CYS A 198 -1.77 -7.96 5.92
N GLN A 199 -1.57 -8.00 7.25
CA GLN A 199 -0.31 -7.58 7.88
C GLN A 199 0.87 -8.54 7.68
N ASN A 200 0.62 -9.80 7.37
CA ASN A 200 1.72 -10.74 7.12
C ASN A 200 2.46 -10.45 5.81
N CYS A 201 1.78 -9.86 4.82
CA CYS A 201 2.42 -9.46 3.56
C CYS A 201 2.72 -7.96 3.52
N HIS A 202 1.87 -7.13 4.16
CA HIS A 202 1.99 -5.66 4.15
C HIS A 202 2.67 -5.06 5.39
N ASN A 203 3.32 -5.89 6.20
CA ASN A 203 4.10 -5.43 7.36
C ASN A 203 5.33 -6.33 7.59
N LEU A 204 6.47 -5.91 7.03
CA LEU A 204 7.78 -6.54 7.12
C LEU A 204 8.73 -5.74 8.02
N THR A 205 9.34 -6.45 8.96
CA THR A 205 10.46 -5.98 9.78
C THR A 205 11.66 -6.91 9.63
N VAL A 206 12.85 -6.39 9.90
CA VAL A 206 14.14 -7.08 9.76
C VAL A 206 14.92 -6.96 11.07
N ASP A 207 15.02 -8.05 11.81
CA ASP A 207 15.49 -8.08 13.21
C ASP A 207 14.79 -6.99 14.07
N ASN A 208 13.47 -6.85 13.89
CA ASN A 208 12.62 -5.80 14.51
C ASN A 208 12.95 -4.36 14.07
N ARG A 209 13.65 -4.16 12.96
CA ARG A 209 13.78 -2.85 12.31
C ARG A 209 12.73 -2.72 11.22
N ASP A 210 12.07 -1.58 11.15
CA ASP A 210 11.04 -1.30 10.16
C ASP A 210 11.61 -1.35 8.74
N ALA A 211 10.92 -2.05 7.84
CA ALA A 211 11.24 -2.09 6.41
C ALA A 211 10.06 -1.69 5.54
N GLU A 212 8.96 -2.41 5.66
CA GLU A 212 7.69 -2.08 5.00
C GLU A 212 6.63 -2.19 6.07
N ILE A 213 6.17 -1.07 6.62
CA ILE A 213 5.37 -1.07 7.85
C ILE A 213 4.01 -0.43 7.64
N THR A 214 3.38 -0.65 6.48
CA THR A 214 2.12 0.00 6.10
C THR A 214 1.01 -0.23 7.13
N GLN A 215 0.91 -1.44 7.69
CA GLN A 215 -0.10 -1.72 8.71
C GLN A 215 0.22 -1.00 10.03
N PHE A 216 1.48 -0.94 10.47
CA PHE A 216 1.87 -0.15 11.65
C PHE A 216 1.76 1.37 11.45
N GLU A 217 1.90 1.86 10.22
CA GLU A 217 1.63 3.27 9.89
C GLU A 217 0.14 3.60 10.01
N TRP A 218 -0.75 2.63 9.77
CA TRP A 218 -2.19 2.76 9.97
C TRP A 218 -2.61 2.57 11.43
N GLU A 219 -1.92 1.72 12.17
CA GLU A 219 -2.21 1.45 13.58
C GLU A 219 -2.06 2.73 14.42
N GLY A 220 -3.02 2.96 15.32
CA GLY A 220 -3.06 4.12 16.20
C GLY A 220 -3.53 5.42 15.54
N THR A 221 -3.94 5.39 14.27
CA THR A 221 -4.39 6.57 13.53
C THR A 221 -5.86 6.91 13.76
N SER A 222 -6.28 8.09 13.32
CA SER A 222 -7.70 8.46 13.27
C SER A 222 -8.52 7.53 12.37
N PHE A 223 -7.92 6.94 11.35
CA PHE A 223 -8.59 6.00 10.44
C PHE A 223 -8.97 4.73 11.18
N GLN A 224 -8.03 4.11 11.91
CA GLN A 224 -8.32 2.97 12.79
C GLN A 224 -9.39 3.33 13.82
N ALA A 225 -9.27 4.50 14.48
CA ALA A 225 -10.23 4.92 15.50
C ALA A 225 -11.67 5.12 14.96
N MET A 226 -11.81 5.40 13.66
CA MET A 226 -13.09 5.54 12.97
C MET A 226 -13.58 4.23 12.33
N GLY A 227 -12.84 3.13 12.45
CA GLY A 227 -13.14 1.86 11.81
C GLY A 227 -12.94 1.88 10.29
N VAL A 228 -12.07 2.76 9.80
CA VAL A 228 -11.67 2.78 8.38
C VAL A 228 -10.52 1.79 8.20
N GLU A 229 -10.88 0.56 7.89
CA GLU A 229 -9.97 -0.55 7.62
C GLU A 229 -9.41 -0.48 6.19
N CYS A 230 -8.30 -1.19 5.91
CA CYS A 230 -7.68 -1.26 4.57
C CYS A 230 -8.70 -1.56 3.46
N GLN A 231 -9.63 -2.48 3.73
CA GLN A 231 -10.69 -2.94 2.84
C GLN A 231 -11.62 -1.79 2.42
N THR A 232 -11.78 -0.76 3.24
CA THR A 232 -12.66 0.39 2.95
C THR A 232 -12.23 1.11 1.68
N CYS A 233 -10.92 1.31 1.50
CA CYS A 233 -10.36 2.03 0.36
C CYS A 233 -9.85 1.08 -0.74
N HIS A 234 -9.21 -0.04 -0.36
CA HIS A 234 -8.59 -0.97 -1.30
C HIS A 234 -9.53 -2.09 -1.79
N MET A 235 -10.68 -2.26 -1.14
CA MET A 235 -11.72 -3.21 -1.56
C MET A 235 -13.11 -2.55 -1.48
N PRO A 236 -13.34 -1.42 -2.16
CA PRO A 236 -14.52 -0.59 -1.93
C PRO A 236 -15.83 -1.37 -2.16
N LEU A 237 -16.87 -0.97 -1.42
CA LEU A 237 -18.16 -1.63 -1.49
C LEU A 237 -18.86 -1.40 -2.84
N TYR A 238 -19.62 -2.40 -3.27
CA TYR A 238 -20.51 -2.30 -4.42
C TYR A 238 -21.77 -3.15 -4.23
N SER A 239 -22.81 -2.81 -4.98
CA SER A 239 -24.03 -3.60 -5.07
C SER A 239 -24.03 -4.52 -6.29
N GLY A 240 -24.41 -5.77 -6.10
CA GLY A 240 -24.42 -6.77 -7.15
C GLY A 240 -24.60 -8.17 -6.60
N LYS A 241 -24.06 -9.17 -7.31
CA LYS A 241 -24.14 -10.56 -6.90
C LYS A 241 -22.74 -11.11 -6.64
N ALA A 242 -22.55 -11.69 -5.46
CA ALA A 242 -21.29 -12.37 -5.14
C ALA A 242 -21.06 -13.55 -6.08
N ALA A 243 -22.10 -14.30 -6.44
CA ALA A 243 -22.06 -15.42 -7.37
C ALA A 243 -23.19 -15.32 -8.40
N VAL A 244 -23.03 -15.90 -9.59
CA VAL A 244 -24.02 -15.84 -10.69
C VAL A 244 -25.42 -16.31 -10.29
N THR A 245 -25.53 -17.30 -9.41
CA THR A 245 -26.79 -17.83 -8.87
C THR A 245 -27.20 -17.20 -7.54
N GLY A 246 -26.37 -16.32 -6.98
CA GLY A 246 -26.57 -15.70 -5.68
C GLY A 246 -27.64 -14.60 -5.68
N PRO A 247 -28.09 -14.18 -4.48
CA PRO A 247 -28.94 -13.01 -4.32
C PRO A 247 -28.14 -11.73 -4.58
N ASP A 248 -28.87 -10.67 -4.92
CA ASP A 248 -28.33 -9.32 -4.93
C ASP A 248 -28.02 -8.87 -3.49
N ARG A 249 -26.89 -8.17 -3.34
CA ARG A 249 -26.36 -7.63 -2.08
C ARG A 249 -25.82 -6.23 -2.32
N ASP A 250 -25.76 -5.42 -1.28
CA ASP A 250 -25.27 -4.04 -1.30
C ASP A 250 -23.94 -3.86 -0.54
N ASN A 251 -23.43 -4.93 0.07
CA ASN A 251 -22.25 -4.98 0.91
C ASN A 251 -21.15 -5.90 0.34
N LEU A 252 -20.97 -5.92 -0.99
CA LEU A 252 -19.92 -6.71 -1.64
C LEU A 252 -18.64 -5.89 -1.79
N HIS A 253 -17.48 -6.52 -1.67
CA HIS A 253 -16.19 -5.86 -1.81
C HIS A 253 -15.57 -6.08 -3.20
N ARG A 254 -15.03 -5.02 -3.79
CA ARG A 254 -14.22 -5.09 -5.02
C ARG A 254 -12.90 -5.82 -4.76
N HIS A 255 -12.38 -6.51 -5.76
CA HIS A 255 -11.11 -7.25 -5.73
C HIS A 255 -10.09 -6.70 -6.74
N PHE A 256 -10.16 -5.40 -7.06
CA PHE A 256 -9.13 -4.73 -7.86
C PHE A 256 -7.85 -4.45 -7.06
N PHE A 257 -7.98 -4.25 -5.74
CA PHE A 257 -6.88 -3.91 -4.84
C PHE A 257 -6.01 -2.75 -5.35
N PRO A 258 -6.62 -1.60 -5.76
CA PRO A 258 -5.83 -0.50 -6.31
C PRO A 258 -4.84 -0.03 -5.26
N GLY A 259 -3.57 0.07 -5.66
CA GLY A 259 -2.50 0.62 -4.85
C GLY A 259 -1.82 1.73 -5.63
N ILE A 260 -0.50 1.60 -5.80
CA ILE A 260 0.31 2.57 -6.56
C ILE A 260 1.10 1.92 -7.70
N ASP A 261 0.98 0.61 -7.89
CA ASP A 261 1.67 -0.15 -8.92
C ASP A 261 0.76 -0.52 -10.08
N GLU A 262 1.39 -0.74 -11.23
CA GLU A 262 0.73 -1.21 -12.44
C GLU A 262 1.55 -2.31 -13.10
N ALA A 263 0.89 -3.26 -13.76
CA ALA A 263 1.56 -4.24 -14.58
C ALA A 263 2.39 -3.55 -15.68
N LEU A 264 3.66 -3.93 -15.85
CA LEU A 264 4.55 -3.33 -16.86
C LEU A 264 4.54 -4.08 -18.19
N ILE A 265 4.02 -5.30 -18.23
CA ILE A 265 3.81 -6.09 -19.45
C ILE A 265 2.33 -6.09 -19.86
N ASP A 266 1.99 -6.80 -20.94
CA ASP A 266 0.59 -7.11 -21.26
C ASP A 266 0.03 -8.04 -20.17
N PHE A 267 -1.12 -7.67 -19.61
CA PHE A 267 -1.71 -8.35 -18.46
C PHE A 267 -3.23 -8.13 -18.46
N PRO A 268 -4.05 -9.10 -18.02
CA PRO A 268 -5.50 -8.97 -18.01
C PRO A 268 -5.97 -7.72 -17.28
N GLY A 269 -6.97 -7.02 -17.82
CA GLY A 269 -7.61 -5.86 -17.15
C GLY A 269 -6.68 -4.69 -16.78
N LYS A 270 -5.48 -4.60 -17.37
CA LYS A 270 -4.48 -3.57 -17.04
C LYS A 270 -5.01 -2.15 -17.16
N ALA A 271 -5.85 -1.87 -18.16
CA ALA A 271 -6.42 -0.54 -18.37
C ALA A 271 -7.46 -0.19 -17.30
N GLU A 272 -8.28 -1.17 -16.91
CA GLU A 272 -9.29 -1.03 -15.86
C GLU A 272 -8.65 -0.85 -14.49
N HIS A 273 -7.60 -1.63 -14.17
CA HIS A 273 -6.83 -1.48 -12.93
C HIS A 273 -6.16 -0.09 -12.85
N ARG A 274 -5.62 0.43 -13.97
CA ARG A 274 -5.08 1.80 -14.02
C ARG A 274 -6.11 2.85 -13.65
N LEU A 275 -7.35 2.74 -14.15
CA LEU A 275 -8.40 3.69 -13.80
C LEU A 275 -8.74 3.65 -12.30
N ALA A 276 -8.76 2.46 -11.70
CA ALA A 276 -8.99 2.32 -10.26
C ALA A 276 -7.83 2.91 -9.43
N LEU A 277 -6.59 2.76 -9.89
CA LEU A 277 -5.41 3.39 -9.27
C LEU A 277 -5.47 4.91 -9.39
N GLU A 278 -5.82 5.45 -10.57
CA GLU A 278 -5.92 6.89 -10.79
C GLU A 278 -7.00 7.52 -9.90
N ASP A 279 -8.18 6.90 -9.80
CA ASP A 279 -9.27 7.35 -8.91
C ASP A 279 -8.82 7.37 -7.43
N LEU A 280 -8.07 6.35 -6.99
CA LEU A 280 -7.50 6.32 -5.64
C LEU A 280 -6.46 7.44 -5.44
N LEU A 281 -5.55 7.63 -6.39
CA LEU A 281 -4.49 8.64 -6.29
C LEU A 281 -5.05 10.07 -6.21
N LEU A 282 -6.08 10.40 -6.98
CA LEU A 282 -6.71 11.73 -7.01
C LEU A 282 -7.27 12.20 -5.65
N THR A 283 -7.49 11.27 -4.71
CA THR A 283 -7.99 11.58 -3.36
C THR A 283 -6.95 11.37 -2.27
N SER A 284 -5.78 10.83 -2.62
CA SER A 284 -4.76 10.38 -1.66
C SER A 284 -3.95 11.52 -1.02
N ALA A 285 -3.76 12.62 -1.74
CA ALA A 285 -3.05 13.79 -1.23
C ALA A 285 -3.51 15.06 -1.96
N GLU A 286 -3.25 16.21 -1.36
CA GLU A 286 -3.60 17.51 -1.92
C GLU A 286 -2.44 18.50 -1.77
N ILE A 287 -2.35 19.46 -2.68
CA ILE A 287 -1.39 20.57 -2.65
C ILE A 287 -2.14 21.89 -2.51
N ASN A 288 -1.71 22.71 -1.56
CA ASN A 288 -2.21 24.06 -1.38
C ASN A 288 -1.06 25.06 -1.19
N LEU A 289 -1.33 26.34 -1.41
CA LEU A 289 -0.44 27.40 -0.94
C LEU A 289 -0.54 27.47 0.59
N PHE A 290 0.60 27.39 1.27
CA PHE A 290 0.63 27.48 2.74
C PHE A 290 0.23 28.88 3.22
N GLU A 291 0.64 29.91 2.48
CA GLU A 291 0.26 31.29 2.70
C GLU A 291 -0.27 31.90 1.40
N SER A 292 -1.26 32.79 1.51
CA SER A 292 -1.73 33.56 0.36
C SER A 292 -0.57 34.42 -0.19
N PRO A 293 -0.27 34.33 -1.49
CA PRO A 293 0.74 35.19 -2.11
C PRO A 293 0.36 36.67 -1.95
N PRO A 294 1.35 37.57 -1.88
CA PRO A 294 1.08 39.00 -1.88
C PRO A 294 0.39 39.42 -3.18
N ASP A 295 -0.41 40.49 -3.13
CA ASP A 295 -1.03 41.07 -4.33
C ASP A 295 0.01 41.58 -5.34
N THR A 296 1.21 41.91 -4.87
CA THR A 296 2.32 42.39 -5.69
C THR A 296 3.66 41.92 -5.13
N ILE A 297 4.51 41.41 -6.00
CA ILE A 297 5.92 41.12 -5.74
C ILE A 297 6.76 42.23 -6.41
N TYR A 298 7.83 42.66 -5.76
CA TYR A 298 8.70 43.70 -6.30
C TYR A 298 9.92 43.11 -7.02
N SER A 299 10.33 43.73 -8.13
CA SER A 299 11.57 43.37 -8.82
C SER A 299 12.80 43.54 -7.94
N ASP A 300 13.89 42.82 -8.23
CA ASP A 300 15.15 42.84 -7.45
C ASP A 300 14.96 42.27 -6.02
N THR A 301 14.14 41.23 -5.90
CA THR A 301 13.89 40.50 -4.65
C THR A 301 13.81 39.01 -4.91
N ASP A 302 14.03 38.19 -3.89
CA ASP A 302 13.72 36.77 -3.89
C ASP A 302 12.35 36.58 -3.23
N TRP A 303 11.41 35.95 -3.94
CA TRP A 303 10.10 35.59 -3.39
C TRP A 303 10.06 34.11 -3.02
N ASP A 304 9.78 33.83 -1.76
CA ASP A 304 9.62 32.46 -1.27
C ASP A 304 8.16 32.01 -1.37
N ALA A 305 7.86 31.18 -2.37
CA ALA A 305 6.57 30.51 -2.48
C ALA A 305 6.53 29.27 -1.58
N LYS A 306 5.50 29.17 -0.75
CA LYS A 306 5.35 28.07 0.22
C LYS A 306 4.16 27.21 -0.13
N PHE A 307 4.39 25.91 -0.26
CA PHE A 307 3.33 24.92 -0.49
C PHE A 307 3.17 24.03 0.72
N ILE A 308 1.93 23.70 1.05
CA ILE A 308 1.57 22.66 2.00
C ILE A 308 0.99 21.47 1.24
N ILE A 309 1.51 20.28 1.55
CA ILE A 309 1.14 19.02 0.91
C ILE A 309 0.58 18.13 2.01
N SER A 310 -0.72 17.86 1.94
CA SER A 310 -1.45 17.08 2.96
C SER A 310 -1.65 15.65 2.49
N ASN A 311 -1.46 14.70 3.40
CA ASN A 311 -1.77 13.29 3.17
C ASN A 311 -3.17 12.96 3.68
N ASN A 312 -4.00 12.42 2.79
CA ASN A 312 -5.37 12.01 3.09
C ASN A 312 -5.52 10.48 3.24
N THR A 313 -4.41 9.74 3.15
CA THR A 313 -4.40 8.27 3.31
C THR A 313 -4.29 7.85 4.77
N GLY A 314 -4.70 6.60 5.05
CA GLY A 314 -4.65 5.99 6.37
C GLY A 314 -3.28 5.46 6.79
N HIS A 315 -2.23 5.71 6.02
CA HIS A 315 -0.84 5.33 6.26
C HIS A 315 0.08 6.45 5.72
N ASN A 316 1.40 6.28 5.70
CA ASN A 316 2.25 7.28 5.04
C ASN A 316 2.02 7.28 3.53
N PHE A 317 2.34 8.36 2.84
CA PHE A 317 2.19 8.44 1.39
C PHE A 317 3.48 8.93 0.70
N PRO A 318 4.09 8.10 -0.17
CA PRO A 318 3.82 6.67 -0.41
C PRO A 318 4.20 5.79 0.81
N SER A 319 3.51 4.66 1.00
CA SER A 319 3.83 3.63 2.01
C SER A 319 4.51 2.40 1.36
N GLY A 320 4.77 1.36 2.17
CA GLY A 320 5.32 0.07 1.74
C GLY A 320 6.74 0.22 1.23
N THR A 321 7.00 -0.30 0.02
CA THR A 321 8.25 -0.08 -0.73
C THR A 321 8.39 1.37 -1.21
N SER A 322 8.42 2.33 -0.30
CA SER A 322 8.50 3.77 -0.59
C SER A 322 9.85 4.21 -1.18
N PHE A 323 10.88 3.37 -1.10
CA PHE A 323 12.23 3.65 -1.60
C PHE A 323 12.32 3.73 -3.14
N PRO A 324 11.64 2.88 -3.94
CA PRO A 324 11.55 3.04 -5.39
C PRO A 324 10.50 4.06 -5.85
N ARG A 325 9.63 4.55 -4.96
CA ARG A 325 8.52 5.42 -5.38
C ARG A 325 9.00 6.85 -5.53
N GLN A 326 8.47 7.53 -6.55
CA GLN A 326 8.70 8.95 -6.75
C GLN A 326 7.37 9.66 -6.57
N LEU A 327 7.18 10.30 -5.42
CA LEU A 327 6.18 11.34 -5.20
C LEU A 327 6.94 12.67 -5.13
N TRP A 328 6.69 13.61 -6.03
CA TRP A 328 7.46 14.86 -6.06
C TRP A 328 6.61 16.04 -6.47
N LEU A 329 7.14 17.24 -6.22
CA LEU A 329 6.56 18.46 -6.72
C LEU A 329 7.27 18.93 -7.97
N GLU A 330 6.47 19.24 -8.98
CA GLU A 330 6.91 19.98 -10.14
C GLU A 330 6.41 21.42 -10.03
N VAL A 331 7.33 22.40 -10.05
CA VAL A 331 7.02 23.81 -9.84
C VAL A 331 7.67 24.65 -10.93
N PHE A 332 6.85 25.51 -11.55
CA PHE A 332 7.30 26.50 -12.51
C PHE A 332 6.83 27.89 -12.11
N ALA A 333 7.74 28.87 -12.23
CA ALA A 333 7.43 30.29 -12.13
C ALA A 333 7.87 30.98 -13.42
N VAL A 334 6.91 31.49 -14.20
CA VAL A 334 7.15 32.07 -15.54
C VAL A 334 6.61 33.50 -15.59
N ILE A 335 7.39 34.43 -16.14
CA ILE A 335 6.95 35.81 -16.39
C ILE A 335 7.37 36.25 -17.78
N ASN A 336 6.44 36.78 -18.59
CA ASN A 336 6.72 37.24 -19.95
C ASN A 336 7.48 36.20 -20.82
N ASP A 337 7.10 34.92 -20.70
CA ASP A 337 7.75 33.76 -21.32
C ASP A 337 9.16 33.41 -20.79
N ASP A 338 9.71 34.17 -19.84
CA ASP A 338 10.95 33.86 -19.13
C ASP A 338 10.67 32.95 -17.92
N THR A 339 11.37 31.81 -17.84
CA THR A 339 11.28 30.88 -16.70
C THR A 339 12.23 31.34 -15.58
N LEU A 340 11.67 31.78 -14.46
CA LEU A 340 12.44 32.18 -13.27
C LEU A 340 12.76 31.00 -12.36
N LEU A 341 11.88 29.99 -12.33
CA LEU A 341 12.05 28.74 -11.59
C LEU A 341 11.51 27.59 -12.42
N ALA A 342 12.27 26.50 -12.47
CA ALA A 342 11.83 25.19 -12.91
C ALA A 342 12.41 24.15 -11.92
N SER A 343 11.54 23.40 -11.27
CA SER A 343 11.91 22.31 -10.36
C SER A 343 10.98 21.12 -10.57
N GLY A 344 11.44 19.90 -10.32
CA GLY A 344 10.71 18.67 -10.56
C GLY A 344 10.63 18.25 -12.04
N SER A 345 11.50 18.83 -12.88
CA SER A 345 11.61 18.49 -14.30
C SER A 345 12.36 17.18 -14.51
N LEU A 346 12.07 16.51 -15.62
CA LEU A 346 12.74 15.28 -16.02
C LEU A 346 13.87 15.55 -17.02
N ASP A 347 14.94 14.76 -16.95
CA ASP A 347 16.00 14.75 -17.95
C ASP A 347 15.52 14.13 -19.29
N ALA A 348 16.38 14.14 -20.30
CA ALA A 348 16.07 13.58 -21.63
C ALA A 348 15.82 12.05 -21.62
N ARG A 349 16.10 11.36 -20.51
CA ARG A 349 15.88 9.92 -20.31
C ARG A 349 14.69 9.65 -19.38
N GLY A 350 13.93 10.70 -19.03
CA GLY A 350 12.75 10.61 -18.16
C GLY A 350 13.07 10.49 -16.67
N ASP A 351 14.32 10.68 -16.26
CA ASP A 351 14.71 10.63 -14.86
C ASP A 351 14.51 11.98 -14.17
N LEU A 352 14.13 11.92 -12.89
CA LEU A 352 14.09 13.10 -12.03
C LEU A 352 15.52 13.43 -11.58
N TYR A 353 15.87 14.71 -11.43
CA TYR A 353 17.15 15.17 -10.87
C TYR A 353 17.22 14.94 -9.34
N ASP A 354 16.94 13.72 -8.92
CA ASP A 354 16.93 13.29 -7.53
C ASP A 354 18.33 12.84 -7.06
N PHE A 355 18.37 12.21 -5.88
CA PHE A 355 19.58 11.67 -5.27
C PHE A 355 20.45 10.81 -6.23
N TYR A 356 19.86 10.13 -7.21
CA TYR A 356 20.59 9.23 -8.11
C TYR A 356 21.16 9.93 -9.34
N ILE A 357 20.54 11.03 -9.77
CA ILE A 357 20.87 11.73 -11.02
C ILE A 357 21.61 13.04 -10.76
N ASP A 358 21.24 13.76 -9.71
CA ASP A 358 21.83 15.04 -9.29
C ASP A 358 22.19 15.01 -7.78
N PRO A 359 23.15 14.17 -7.36
CA PRO A 359 23.48 13.99 -5.95
C PRO A 359 23.98 15.26 -5.27
N ASP A 360 24.64 16.14 -6.02
CA ASP A 360 25.16 17.44 -5.54
C ASP A 360 24.12 18.56 -5.65
N ARG A 361 22.91 18.27 -6.16
CA ARG A 361 21.80 19.22 -6.31
C ARG A 361 22.17 20.47 -7.11
N ILE A 362 22.96 20.30 -8.18
CA ILE A 362 23.45 21.40 -9.02
C ILE A 362 22.40 21.81 -10.04
N THR A 363 21.67 20.85 -10.60
CA THR A 363 20.71 21.06 -11.68
C THR A 363 19.34 21.44 -11.13
N ASP A 364 18.86 20.73 -10.11
CA ASP A 364 17.59 21.03 -9.43
C ASP A 364 17.79 21.14 -7.91
N PRO A 365 18.35 22.27 -7.43
CA PRO A 365 18.62 22.47 -6.01
C PRO A 365 17.39 22.49 -5.12
N GLN A 366 16.22 22.77 -5.69
CA GLN A 366 14.96 22.97 -4.98
C GLN A 366 14.00 21.77 -5.12
N LEU A 367 14.47 20.64 -5.68
CA LEU A 367 13.64 19.45 -5.81
C LEU A 367 13.14 18.97 -4.45
N ASN A 368 11.82 18.84 -4.36
CA ASN A 368 11.14 18.20 -3.24
C ASN A 368 10.55 16.86 -3.69
N ILE A 369 11.15 15.77 -3.21
CA ILE A 369 10.71 14.39 -3.40
C ILE A 369 10.39 13.75 -2.04
N PHE A 370 9.27 13.06 -1.96
CA PHE A 370 8.74 12.41 -0.77
C PHE A 370 8.88 10.89 -0.92
N ASN A 371 10.05 10.37 -0.55
CA ASN A 371 10.37 8.96 -0.61
C ASN A 371 11.24 8.55 0.58
N THR A 372 11.67 7.29 0.59
CA THR A 372 12.54 6.75 1.61
C THR A 372 13.92 6.44 1.05
N ILE A 373 14.98 6.72 1.82
CA ILE A 373 16.35 6.35 1.49
C ILE A 373 16.86 5.34 2.51
N LEU A 374 17.36 4.21 2.00
CA LEU A 374 17.99 3.15 2.80
C LEU A 374 19.49 3.40 2.90
N TYR A 375 20.08 3.05 4.05
CA TYR A 375 21.51 3.11 4.32
C TYR A 375 22.00 1.80 4.92
N ASN A 376 23.16 1.31 4.46
CA ASN A 376 23.83 0.13 5.03
C ASN A 376 24.94 0.53 6.04
N ALA A 377 25.58 -0.46 6.64
CA ALA A 377 26.62 -0.25 7.65
C ALA A 377 27.89 0.41 7.10
N GLU A 378 28.15 0.24 5.81
CA GLU A 378 29.29 0.78 5.08
C GLU A 378 29.10 2.27 4.71
N GLY A 379 27.88 2.79 4.84
CA GLY A 379 27.53 4.17 4.48
C GLY A 379 27.09 4.34 3.02
N ASP A 380 26.93 3.25 2.26
CA ASP A 380 26.22 3.31 0.99
C ASP A 380 24.73 3.59 1.20
N SER A 381 24.08 4.09 0.16
CA SER A 381 22.68 4.47 0.21
C SER A 381 21.95 4.30 -1.11
N GLY A 382 20.62 4.17 -0.99
CA GLY A 382 19.69 4.14 -2.11
C GLY A 382 19.59 2.79 -2.83
N LEU A 383 18.64 2.75 -3.77
CA LEU A 383 18.13 1.56 -4.47
C LEU A 383 19.18 0.73 -5.21
N LEU A 384 20.27 1.37 -5.65
CA LEU A 384 21.29 0.71 -6.47
C LEU A 384 22.33 -0.04 -5.63
N LYS A 385 22.34 0.16 -4.30
CA LYS A 385 23.40 -0.33 -3.42
C LYS A 385 22.88 -0.98 -2.14
N VAL A 386 21.71 -0.55 -1.67
CA VAL A 386 21.15 -0.96 -0.39
C VAL A 386 19.78 -1.59 -0.61
N SER A 387 19.62 -2.77 -0.03
CA SER A 387 18.41 -3.59 -0.02
C SER A 387 17.89 -3.72 1.42
N VAL A 388 16.67 -4.22 1.59
CA VAL A 388 15.99 -4.26 2.90
C VAL A 388 16.73 -5.13 3.92
N GLU A 389 17.33 -6.24 3.53
CA GLU A 389 18.11 -7.12 4.40
C GLU A 389 19.53 -6.62 4.70
N ASN A 390 20.03 -5.62 3.99
CA ASN A 390 21.37 -5.09 4.26
C ASN A 390 21.34 -3.66 4.83
N MET A 391 20.14 -3.09 4.98
CA MET A 391 19.98 -1.79 5.61
C MET A 391 20.21 -1.87 7.12
N VAL A 392 20.83 -0.82 7.66
CA VAL A 392 20.92 -0.56 9.11
C VAL A 392 20.11 0.65 9.52
N LYS A 393 19.70 1.49 8.56
CA LYS A 393 18.93 2.70 8.78
C LYS A 393 18.04 3.02 7.59
N MET A 394 16.83 3.46 7.91
CA MET A 394 15.87 4.03 6.98
C MET A 394 15.69 5.51 7.30
N VAL A 395 15.70 6.37 6.28
CA VAL A 395 15.30 7.78 6.40
C VAL A 395 14.09 8.00 5.52
N SER A 396 12.93 8.14 6.14
CA SER A 396 11.70 8.45 5.44
C SER A 396 11.52 9.96 5.27
N ASN A 397 11.34 10.40 4.03
CA ASN A 397 10.81 11.70 3.67
C ASN A 397 9.39 11.61 3.09
N THR A 398 8.67 10.50 3.29
CA THR A 398 7.27 10.35 2.85
C THR A 398 6.36 11.35 3.58
N LEU A 399 5.14 11.55 3.05
CA LEU A 399 4.13 12.35 3.75
C LEU A 399 3.57 11.51 4.91
N PRO A 400 3.66 11.98 6.17
CA PRO A 400 3.19 11.20 7.30
C PRO A 400 1.67 11.01 7.26
N VAL A 401 1.17 9.89 7.79
CA VAL A 401 -0.26 9.64 7.97
C VAL A 401 -0.94 10.79 8.74
N SER A 402 -2.12 11.21 8.26
CA SER A 402 -2.88 12.35 8.83
C SER A 402 -2.05 13.62 9.00
N GLY A 403 -0.99 13.79 8.22
CA GLY A 403 -0.03 14.89 8.36
C GLY A 403 0.17 15.66 7.05
N SER A 404 1.03 16.65 7.14
CA SER A 404 1.40 17.49 5.99
C SER A 404 2.88 17.87 6.04
N LYS A 405 3.40 18.27 4.88
CA LYS A 405 4.72 18.88 4.77
C LYS A 405 4.61 20.25 4.13
N ILE A 406 5.38 21.19 4.65
CA ILE A 406 5.54 22.51 4.06
C ILE A 406 6.89 22.53 3.34
N VAL A 407 6.89 22.98 2.10
CA VAL A 407 8.11 23.15 1.30
C VAL A 407 8.18 24.57 0.76
N ASP A 408 9.40 25.08 0.66
CA ASP A 408 9.69 26.44 0.23
C ASP A 408 10.40 26.40 -1.13
N TYR A 409 10.02 27.32 -2.02
CA TYR A 409 10.68 27.57 -3.30
C TYR A 409 11.05 29.04 -3.40
N SER A 410 12.35 29.33 -3.46
CA SER A 410 12.88 30.67 -3.65
C SER A 410 12.93 31.00 -5.14
N ILE A 411 12.23 32.07 -5.52
CA ILE A 411 12.06 32.53 -6.90
C ILE A 411 12.76 33.88 -7.03
N PRO A 412 13.92 33.96 -7.72
CA PRO A 412 14.63 35.21 -7.90
C PRO A 412 13.89 36.08 -8.93
N ILE A 413 13.42 37.25 -8.52
CA ILE A 413 12.70 38.20 -9.37
C ILE A 413 13.70 39.22 -9.94
N PRO A 414 13.98 39.20 -11.25
CA PRO A 414 15.01 40.05 -11.83
C PRO A 414 14.67 41.55 -11.71
N PRO A 415 15.68 42.43 -11.67
CA PRO A 415 15.47 43.87 -11.63
C PRO A 415 14.77 44.38 -12.89
N ASN A 416 13.93 45.41 -12.75
CA ASN A 416 13.17 46.07 -13.84
C ASN A 416 12.14 45.19 -14.56
N VAL A 417 11.78 44.03 -14.01
CA VAL A 417 10.68 43.21 -14.53
C VAL A 417 9.33 43.78 -14.09
N ASN A 418 8.38 43.84 -15.02
CA ASN A 418 6.96 44.03 -14.75
C ASN A 418 6.18 42.97 -15.50
N GLY A 419 5.07 42.52 -14.93
CA GLY A 419 4.17 41.60 -15.62
C GLY A 419 3.39 40.70 -14.68
N GLN A 420 2.81 39.65 -15.26
CA GLN A 420 2.15 38.60 -14.51
C GLN A 420 3.10 37.43 -14.37
N LEU A 421 3.44 37.09 -13.13
CA LEU A 421 4.14 35.87 -12.76
C LEU A 421 3.10 34.76 -12.67
N GLU A 422 3.20 33.77 -13.55
CA GLU A 422 2.43 32.54 -13.49
C GLU A 422 3.19 31.51 -12.67
N LEU A 423 2.70 31.22 -11.47
CA LEU A 423 3.17 30.14 -10.61
C LEU A 423 2.28 28.92 -10.82
N THR A 424 2.88 27.79 -11.17
CA THR A 424 2.19 26.50 -11.27
C THR A 424 2.92 25.47 -10.42
N ALA A 425 2.17 24.62 -9.74
CA ALA A 425 2.71 23.48 -8.99
C ALA A 425 1.83 22.25 -9.18
N ARG A 426 2.44 21.09 -9.39
CA ARG A 426 1.79 19.79 -9.51
C ARG A 426 2.43 18.79 -8.55
N LEU A 427 1.61 18.09 -7.77
CA LEU A 427 2.04 16.91 -7.03
C LEU A 427 1.96 15.71 -7.97
N ARG A 428 3.11 15.10 -8.27
CA ARG A 428 3.24 14.07 -9.29
C ARG A 428 3.72 12.76 -8.67
N PHE A 429 3.21 11.66 -9.17
CA PHE A 429 3.56 10.32 -8.70
C PHE A 429 3.99 9.40 -9.84
N ARG A 430 4.98 8.54 -9.57
CA ARG A 430 5.40 7.45 -10.43
C ARG A 430 5.88 6.26 -9.57
N SER A 431 5.48 5.05 -9.98
CA SER A 431 5.77 3.82 -9.25
C SER A 431 7.25 3.42 -9.28
N LEU A 432 7.96 3.62 -10.40
CA LEU A 432 9.35 3.22 -10.57
C LEU A 432 10.16 4.26 -11.38
N PRO A 433 11.39 4.60 -10.98
CA PRO A 433 12.23 5.50 -11.76
C PRO A 433 12.84 4.77 -12.98
N PRO A 434 12.93 5.43 -14.15
CA PRO A 434 13.52 4.85 -15.36
C PRO A 434 14.97 4.39 -15.18
N PHE A 435 15.80 5.10 -14.40
CA PHE A 435 17.17 4.64 -14.11
C PHE A 435 17.21 3.28 -13.44
N TYR A 436 16.22 2.96 -12.62
CA TYR A 436 16.18 1.69 -11.92
C TYR A 436 15.73 0.57 -12.86
N LEU A 437 14.76 0.82 -13.73
CA LEU A 437 14.45 -0.13 -14.81
C LEU A 437 15.66 -0.39 -15.71
N ARG A 438 16.47 0.63 -16.02
CA ARG A 438 17.73 0.42 -16.75
C ARG A 438 18.73 -0.42 -15.98
N HIS A 439 18.86 -0.17 -14.68
CA HIS A 439 19.71 -0.98 -13.81
C HIS A 439 19.30 -2.47 -13.80
N LEU A 440 17.99 -2.76 -13.83
CA LEU A 440 17.45 -4.12 -13.90
C LEU A 440 17.50 -4.75 -15.31
N GLY A 441 17.97 -4.00 -16.32
CA GLY A 441 17.96 -4.44 -17.72
C GLY A 441 16.56 -4.50 -18.34
N LEU A 442 15.63 -3.69 -17.84
CA LEU A 442 14.22 -3.60 -18.24
C LEU A 442 13.92 -2.29 -18.97
N GLU A 443 14.88 -1.76 -19.73
CA GLU A 443 14.78 -0.45 -20.40
C GLU A 443 13.54 -0.36 -21.33
N SER A 444 13.17 -1.47 -21.96
CA SER A 444 12.02 -1.55 -22.86
C SER A 444 10.67 -1.37 -22.15
N LEU A 445 10.64 -1.41 -20.82
CA LEU A 445 9.42 -1.24 -20.02
C LEU A 445 9.25 0.19 -19.49
N ILE A 446 10.21 1.09 -19.72
CA ILE A 446 10.18 2.46 -19.21
C ILE A 446 8.93 3.21 -19.67
N ASP A 447 8.57 3.08 -20.95
CA ASP A 447 7.41 3.76 -21.53
C ASP A 447 6.07 3.25 -20.96
N ASN A 448 6.08 2.13 -20.24
CA ASN A 448 4.89 1.57 -19.58
C ASN A 448 4.72 2.09 -18.15
N VAL A 449 5.67 2.86 -17.62
CA VAL A 449 5.57 3.48 -16.30
C VAL A 449 4.95 4.87 -16.42
N ASN A 450 3.70 5.02 -15.96
CA ASN A 450 2.99 6.29 -16.04
C ASN A 450 3.42 7.28 -14.96
N ILE A 451 3.22 8.55 -15.26
CA ILE A 451 3.26 9.63 -14.28
C ILE A 451 1.84 10.13 -14.08
N PHE A 452 1.40 10.14 -12.83
CA PHE A 452 0.09 10.62 -12.41
C PHE A 452 0.23 12.01 -11.80
N ASP A 453 -0.65 12.93 -12.20
CA ASP A 453 -0.81 14.22 -11.52
C ASP A 453 -1.90 14.03 -10.46
N ILE A 454 -1.51 14.06 -9.19
CA ILE A 454 -2.42 13.83 -8.05
C ILE A 454 -3.28 15.05 -7.79
N ASP A 455 -2.63 16.20 -7.71
CA ASP A 455 -3.28 17.49 -7.50
C ASP A 455 -2.41 18.61 -8.06
N ALA A 456 -3.02 19.75 -8.37
CA ALA A 456 -2.36 20.86 -9.03
C ALA A 456 -2.96 22.21 -8.64
N ILE A 457 -2.10 23.22 -8.59
CA ILE A 457 -2.49 24.60 -8.36
C ILE A 457 -1.81 25.53 -9.37
N SER A 458 -2.52 26.60 -9.70
CA SER A 458 -2.03 27.67 -10.56
C SER A 458 -2.43 29.02 -9.98
N LYS A 459 -1.49 29.96 -9.97
CA LYS A 459 -1.69 31.30 -9.43
C LYS A 459 -0.95 32.33 -10.25
N THR A 460 -1.67 33.37 -10.65
CA THR A 460 -1.12 34.57 -11.28
C THR A 460 -0.89 35.65 -10.22
N ILE A 461 0.32 36.24 -10.20
CA ILE A 461 0.71 37.30 -9.26
C ILE A 461 1.32 38.46 -10.04
N TYR A 462 1.00 39.70 -9.68
CA TYR A 462 1.58 40.86 -10.36
C TYR A 462 3.00 41.13 -9.84
N VAL A 463 3.95 41.33 -10.75
CA VAL A 463 5.30 41.80 -10.45
C VAL A 463 5.40 43.26 -10.85
N SER A 464 5.79 44.11 -9.91
CA SER A 464 6.06 45.52 -10.13
C SER A 464 7.55 45.79 -10.20
N SER A 465 7.99 46.61 -11.16
CA SER A 465 9.30 47.25 -11.02
C SER A 465 9.25 48.19 -9.81
N ASN A 466 10.30 48.16 -9.00
CA ASN A 466 10.53 49.19 -7.98
C ASN A 466 10.75 50.57 -8.59
#